data_AF-A0A6A2WGF0-F1
#
_entry.id   AF-A0A6A2WGF0-F1
#
_cell.length_a   1.000
_cell.length_b   1.000
_cell.length_c   1.000
_cell.angle_alpha   90.00
_cell.angle_beta   90.00
_cell.angle_gamma   90.00
#
_symmetry.space_group_name_H-M   'P 1'
#
loop_
_entity.id
_entity.type
_entity.pdbx_description
1 polymer ?
#
loop_
_entity_poly.entity_id
_entity_poly.type
_entity_poly.pdbx_seq_one_letter_code
_entity_poly.pdbx_strand_id
1 'polypeptide(L)'
;MAALPVTSLLLFLFSFFLPSVYGDYDGGWQGAHATFYGGGAACGYGNLYSQGYGTNIVALSDTLFNNGFSCDSCHEMSEQNMVSCVEKGGMRFTINDHSYFNLVLITNVGGVGDVHCVSIKWSKTGWQAMSRN
;
A
#
# COMPACT_ATOMS: atom_id res chain seq x y z
N MET A 1 23.30 20.29 50.55
CA MET A 1 22.00 20.72 49.99
C MET A 1 22.27 21.24 48.59
N ALA A 2 22.09 20.41 47.56
CA ALA A 2 22.43 20.75 46.18
C ALA A 2 21.37 21.72 45.63
N ALA A 3 21.78 22.97 45.35
CA ALA A 3 20.94 23.91 44.65
C ALA A 3 20.81 23.43 43.19
N LEU A 4 19.62 22.98 42.80
CA LEU A 4 19.36 22.70 41.39
C LEU A 4 19.45 24.03 40.63
N PRO A 5 20.30 24.13 39.59
CA PRO A 5 20.54 25.40 38.92
C PRO A 5 19.25 25.87 38.24
N VAL A 6 18.98 27.18 38.31
CA VAL A 6 17.80 27.83 37.72
C VAL A 6 17.62 27.47 36.23
N THR A 7 18.74 27.14 35.56
CA THR A 7 18.76 26.63 34.18
C THR A 7 18.01 25.31 34.00
N SER A 8 18.07 24.38 34.95
CA SER A 8 17.29 23.14 34.91
C SER A 8 15.79 23.38 35.04
N LEU A 9 15.37 24.37 35.83
CA LEU A 9 13.95 24.72 36.01
C LEU A 9 13.38 25.37 34.74
N LEU A 10 14.17 26.25 34.11
CA LEU A 10 13.82 26.91 32.84
C LEU A 10 13.68 25.91 31.69
N LEU A 11 14.58 24.92 31.59
CA LEU A 11 14.48 23.86 30.59
C LEU A 11 13.22 23.00 30.80
N PHE A 12 12.88 22.67 32.05
CA PHE A 12 11.68 21.88 32.37
C PHE A 12 10.38 22.63 32.03
N LEU A 13 10.33 23.94 32.29
CA LEU A 13 9.19 24.78 31.90
C LEU A 13 9.11 24.94 30.37
N PHE A 14 10.24 25.05 29.67
CA PHE A 14 10.26 25.16 28.21
C PHE A 14 9.73 23.89 27.52
N SER A 15 9.97 22.70 28.09
CA SER A 15 9.39 21.44 27.60
C SER A 15 7.87 21.35 27.74
N PHE A 16 7.23 22.12 28.64
CA PHE A 16 5.76 22.20 28.72
C PHE A 16 5.15 23.09 27.63
N PHE A 17 5.92 23.97 27.00
CA PHE A 17 5.47 24.84 25.91
C PHE A 17 5.75 24.27 24.51
N LEU A 18 6.39 23.10 24.41
CA LEU A 18 6.45 22.38 23.15
C LEU A 18 5.11 21.65 22.95
N PRO A 19 4.30 22.01 21.94
CA PRO A 19 3.13 21.20 21.61
C PRO A 19 3.61 19.78 21.29
N SER A 20 3.03 18.79 21.96
CA SER A 20 3.22 17.39 21.63
C SER A 20 2.76 17.18 20.18
N VAL A 21 3.72 17.06 19.25
CA VAL A 21 3.43 16.60 17.88
C VAL A 21 3.31 15.09 17.98
N TYR A 22 2.11 14.62 18.32
CA TYR A 22 1.76 13.22 18.07
C TYR A 22 1.64 13.10 16.55
N GLY A 23 2.62 12.42 15.93
CA GLY A 23 2.53 12.03 14.53
C GLY A 23 1.48 10.93 14.41
N ASP A 24 0.26 11.31 14.08
CA ASP A 24 -0.80 10.38 13.70
C ASP A 24 -0.52 9.93 12.25
N TYR A 25 0.20 8.82 12.11
CA TYR A 25 0.40 8.18 10.80
C TYR A 25 -0.85 7.38 10.37
N ASP A 26 -1.88 7.30 11.20
CA ASP A 26 -3.14 6.67 10.85
C ASP A 26 -4.01 7.69 10.13
N GLY A 27 -4.03 7.60 8.79
CA GLY A 27 -5.10 8.20 8.01
C GLY A 27 -6.44 7.71 8.55
N GLY A 28 -7.08 8.55 9.38
CA GLY A 28 -8.27 8.16 10.13
C GLY A 28 -9.38 7.60 9.25
N TRP A 29 -10.24 6.77 9.85
CA TRP A 29 -11.38 6.13 9.17
C TRP A 29 -12.20 7.15 8.37
N GLN A 30 -12.31 6.91 7.06
CA GLN A 30 -13.13 7.72 6.18
C GLN A 30 -14.46 7.02 5.90
N GLY A 31 -15.56 7.77 5.96
CA GLY A 31 -16.87 7.26 5.58
C GLY A 31 -16.88 6.92 4.09
N ALA A 32 -17.20 5.66 3.76
CA ALA A 32 -17.32 5.16 2.40
C ALA A 32 -18.64 4.43 2.23
N HIS A 33 -19.12 4.34 0.98
CA HIS A 33 -20.28 3.56 0.61
C HIS A 33 -19.85 2.35 -0.20
N ALA A 34 -20.23 1.16 0.25
CA ALA A 34 -19.90 -0.10 -0.40
C ALA A 34 -21.15 -0.78 -0.97
N THR A 35 -21.03 -1.38 -2.15
CA THR A 35 -22.04 -2.24 -2.74
C THR A 35 -21.41 -3.54 -3.20
N PHE A 36 -22.21 -4.60 -3.31
CA PHE A 36 -21.77 -5.87 -3.84
C PHE A 36 -22.13 -5.97 -5.31
N TYR A 37 -21.17 -6.36 -6.13
CA TYR A 37 -21.40 -6.68 -7.54
C TYR A 37 -20.52 -7.85 -7.97
N GLY A 38 -20.94 -8.55 -9.02
CA GLY A 38 -20.11 -9.55 -9.70
C GLY A 38 -19.54 -8.96 -10.99
N GLY A 39 -18.27 -9.26 -11.30
CA GLY A 39 -17.62 -8.75 -12.50
C GLY A 39 -16.12 -9.02 -12.56
N GLY A 40 -15.46 -8.57 -13.64
CA GLY A 40 -14.02 -8.69 -13.84
C GLY A 40 -13.21 -7.59 -13.14
N ALA A 41 -11.91 -7.83 -12.96
CA ALA A 41 -10.97 -6.90 -12.31
C ALA A 41 -10.24 -6.02 -13.34
N ALA A 42 -10.16 -4.71 -13.08
CA ALA A 42 -9.42 -3.76 -13.92
C ALA A 42 -7.89 -3.95 -13.86
N CYS A 43 -7.40 -4.59 -12.81
CA CYS A 43 -5.97 -4.82 -12.55
C CYS A 43 -5.33 -5.94 -13.37
N GLY A 44 -6.06 -6.55 -14.31
CA GLY A 44 -5.55 -7.62 -15.15
C GLY A 44 -5.25 -8.91 -14.39
N TYR A 45 -5.80 -9.06 -13.19
CA TYR A 45 -5.70 -10.29 -12.41
C TYR A 45 -6.34 -11.45 -13.15
N GLY A 46 -5.65 -12.59 -13.14
CA GLY A 46 -6.17 -13.84 -13.66
C GLY A 46 -7.19 -14.43 -12.69
N ASN A 47 -7.05 -15.72 -12.36
CA ASN A 47 -7.92 -16.33 -11.36
C ASN A 47 -7.56 -15.85 -9.94
N LEU A 48 -8.41 -15.02 -9.35
CA LEU A 48 -8.26 -14.45 -8.01
C LEU A 48 -8.12 -15.51 -6.91
N TYR A 49 -8.75 -16.67 -7.06
CA TYR A 49 -8.59 -17.78 -6.12
C TYR A 49 -7.21 -18.41 -6.21
N SER A 50 -6.68 -18.60 -7.43
CA SER A 50 -5.32 -19.11 -7.64
C SER A 50 -4.26 -18.10 -7.22
N GLN A 51 -4.55 -16.81 -7.32
CA GLN A 51 -3.68 -15.73 -6.88
C GLN A 51 -3.68 -15.56 -5.35
N GLY A 52 -4.68 -16.10 -4.64
CA GLY A 52 -4.75 -16.09 -3.18
C GLY A 52 -5.65 -15.00 -2.59
N TYR A 53 -6.24 -14.15 -3.43
CA TYR A 53 -7.20 -13.12 -3.01
C TYR A 53 -8.57 -13.69 -2.66
N GLY A 54 -9.01 -14.74 -3.36
CA GLY A 54 -10.29 -15.42 -3.10
C GLY A 54 -11.49 -14.46 -3.25
N THR A 55 -12.32 -14.38 -2.21
CA THR A 55 -13.45 -13.43 -2.11
C THR A 55 -13.11 -12.14 -1.38
N ASN A 56 -11.87 -11.97 -0.91
CA ASN A 56 -11.43 -10.80 -0.16
C ASN A 56 -10.95 -9.71 -1.13
N ILE A 57 -11.82 -9.34 -2.06
CA ILE A 57 -11.56 -8.29 -3.04
C ILE A 57 -12.62 -7.19 -2.92
N VAL A 58 -12.20 -5.96 -3.18
CA VAL A 58 -13.08 -4.79 -3.22
C VAL A 58 -12.79 -3.99 -4.47
N ALA A 59 -13.82 -3.32 -4.97
CA ALA A 59 -13.67 -2.36 -6.04
C ALA A 59 -13.57 -0.96 -5.47
N LEU A 60 -12.64 -0.19 -6.03
CA LEU A 60 -12.36 1.17 -5.59
C LEU A 60 -13.02 2.18 -6.54
N SER A 61 -13.40 3.33 -6.00
CA SER A 61 -13.77 4.50 -6.82
C SER A 61 -12.55 5.00 -7.61
N ASP A 62 -12.76 5.78 -8.66
CA ASP A 62 -11.67 6.29 -9.51
C ASP A 62 -10.55 7.00 -8.72
N THR A 63 -10.91 7.71 -7.65
CA THR A 63 -9.96 8.43 -6.80
C THR A 63 -9.07 7.50 -5.99
N LEU A 64 -9.63 6.38 -5.51
CA LEU A 64 -8.89 5.36 -4.78
C LEU A 64 -8.19 4.38 -5.73
N PHE A 65 -8.76 4.12 -6.91
CA PHE A 65 -8.18 3.30 -7.95
C PHE A 65 -6.91 3.95 -8.54
N ASN A 66 -6.87 5.28 -8.58
CA ASN A 66 -5.71 6.07 -8.99
C ASN A 66 -5.07 5.53 -10.27
N ASN A 67 -5.83 5.40 -11.36
CA ASN A 67 -5.37 4.82 -12.64
C ASN A 67 -4.67 3.44 -12.51
N GLY A 68 -5.08 2.64 -11.53
CA GLY A 68 -4.56 1.32 -11.24
C GLY A 68 -3.31 1.28 -10.36
N PHE A 69 -2.83 2.41 -9.84
CA PHE A 69 -1.69 2.43 -8.91
C PHE A 69 -1.96 1.65 -7.62
N SER A 70 -3.23 1.55 -7.22
CA SER A 70 -3.71 0.83 -6.03
C SER A 70 -4.13 -0.61 -6.30
N CYS A 71 -3.73 -1.21 -7.43
CA CYS A 71 -4.18 -2.56 -7.77
C CYS A 71 -3.85 -3.62 -6.70
N ASP A 72 -2.68 -3.53 -6.07
CA ASP A 72 -2.25 -4.45 -4.99
C ASP A 72 -2.34 -3.80 -3.60
N SER A 73 -3.14 -2.73 -3.44
CA SER A 73 -3.27 -2.08 -2.14
C SER A 73 -4.24 -2.81 -1.22
N CYS A 74 -3.80 -2.96 0.01
CA CYS A 74 -4.59 -3.47 1.11
C CYS A 74 -5.49 -2.38 1.68
N HIS A 75 -6.80 -2.62 1.72
CA HIS A 75 -7.77 -1.74 2.37
C HIS A 75 -8.46 -2.43 3.53
N GLU A 76 -8.49 -1.75 4.67
CA GLU A 76 -9.24 -2.19 5.83
C GLU A 76 -10.64 -1.58 5.78
N MET A 77 -11.66 -2.44 5.87
CA MET A 77 -13.06 -2.02 5.93
C MET A 77 -13.60 -2.43 7.29
N SER A 78 -13.99 -1.46 8.11
CA SER A 78 -14.59 -1.71 9.41
C SER A 78 -16.08 -1.36 9.37
N GLU A 79 -16.92 -2.39 9.28
CA GLU A 79 -18.24 -2.33 9.87
C GLU A 79 -18.15 -3.04 11.23
N GLN A 80 -17.70 -2.29 12.24
CA GLN A 80 -17.60 -2.67 13.66
C GLN A 80 -16.50 -3.66 14.07
N ASN A 81 -15.58 -4.10 13.19
CA ASN A 81 -14.39 -4.87 13.56
C ASN A 81 -13.17 -4.57 12.67
N MET A 82 -11.97 -4.71 13.26
CA MET A 82 -10.68 -4.58 12.58
C MET A 82 -10.48 -5.77 11.62
N VAL A 83 -10.38 -5.52 10.32
CA VAL A 83 -9.97 -6.54 9.34
C VAL A 83 -8.58 -6.19 8.86
N SER A 84 -7.57 -6.90 9.37
CA SER A 84 -6.21 -6.75 8.88
C SER A 84 -6.09 -7.35 7.48
N CYS A 85 -5.65 -6.54 6.53
CA CYS A 85 -5.27 -7.05 5.22
C CYS A 85 -3.91 -7.76 5.34
N VAL A 86 -3.94 -9.08 5.17
CA VAL A 86 -2.73 -9.91 5.23
C VAL A 86 -2.47 -10.49 3.86
N GLU A 87 -1.48 -9.94 3.18
CA GLU A 87 -0.92 -10.51 1.96
C GLU A 87 -0.35 -11.90 2.25
N LYS A 88 -0.87 -12.92 1.55
CA LYS A 88 -0.44 -14.32 1.72
C LYS A 88 0.26 -14.80 0.45
N GLY A 89 1.52 -15.19 0.57
CA GLY A 89 2.23 -15.91 -0.49
C GLY A 89 3.28 -15.12 -1.27
N GLY A 90 3.70 -13.95 -0.79
CA GLY A 90 4.81 -13.17 -1.34
C GLY A 90 4.57 -12.64 -2.75
N MET A 91 5.48 -11.78 -3.23
CA MET A 91 5.40 -11.21 -4.58
C MET A 91 5.37 -12.28 -5.66
N ARG A 92 4.43 -12.15 -6.59
CA ARG A 92 4.27 -13.04 -7.74
C ARG A 92 4.44 -12.29 -9.03
N PHE A 93 5.20 -12.87 -9.94
CA PHE A 93 5.47 -12.33 -11.26
C PHE A 93 4.87 -13.27 -12.31
N THR A 94 3.95 -12.76 -13.10
CA THR A 94 3.38 -13.47 -14.25
C THR A 94 3.92 -12.82 -15.51
N ILE A 95 4.69 -13.57 -16.29
CA ILE A 95 5.26 -13.09 -17.56
C ILE A 95 4.40 -13.63 -18.69
N ASN A 96 3.79 -12.73 -19.44
CA ASN A 96 3.10 -13.05 -20.68
C ASN A 96 4.02 -12.68 -21.85
N ASP A 97 4.39 -13.70 -22.62
CA ASP A 97 5.23 -13.54 -23.80
C ASP A 97 4.38 -13.06 -24.99
N HIS A 98 4.74 -11.91 -25.56
CA HIS A 98 4.21 -11.42 -26.83
C HIS A 98 5.37 -11.22 -27.81
N SER A 99 5.07 -11.32 -29.12
CA SER A 99 6.09 -11.29 -30.19
C SER A 99 6.99 -10.05 -30.22
N TYR A 100 6.60 -8.95 -29.57
CA TYR A 100 7.32 -7.68 -29.59
C TYR A 100 7.66 -7.11 -28.20
N PHE A 101 7.00 -7.57 -27.15
CA PHE A 101 7.22 -7.08 -25.78
C PHE A 101 6.86 -8.18 -24.78
N ASN A 102 7.49 -8.14 -23.61
CA ASN A 102 7.07 -8.99 -22.49
C ASN A 102 6.22 -8.14 -21.56
N LEU A 103 5.02 -8.65 -21.25
CA LEU A 103 4.16 -8.04 -20.24
C LEU A 103 4.38 -8.79 -18.93
N VAL A 104 4.80 -8.06 -17.89
CA VAL A 104 4.99 -8.63 -16.55
C VAL A 104 3.91 -8.08 -15.65
N LEU A 105 3.01 -8.96 -15.21
CA LEU A 105 2.04 -8.65 -14.17
C LEU A 105 2.68 -8.98 -12.82
N ILE A 106 2.82 -7.96 -11.98
CA ILE A 106 3.27 -8.10 -10.59
C ILE A 106 2.01 -8.10 -9.74
N THR A 107 1.92 -9.02 -8.80
CA THR A 107 0.81 -9.15 -7.86
C THR A 107 1.34 -9.47 -6.47
N ASN A 108 0.54 -9.24 -5.43
CA ASN A 108 0.87 -9.55 -4.04
C ASN A 108 2.13 -8.79 -3.58
N VAL A 109 2.16 -7.50 -3.92
CA VAL A 109 3.25 -6.61 -3.53
C VAL A 109 3.04 -6.24 -2.07
N GLY A 110 3.75 -6.95 -1.19
CA GLY A 110 3.67 -6.70 0.25
C GLY A 110 4.15 -5.29 0.61
N GLY A 111 3.34 -4.56 1.38
CA GLY A 111 3.69 -3.25 1.91
C GLY A 111 2.50 -2.29 1.88
N VAL A 112 2.66 -1.13 2.53
CA VAL A 112 1.70 -0.04 2.47
C VAL A 112 2.13 0.90 1.33
N GLY A 113 1.28 1.07 0.31
CA GLY A 113 1.49 2.05 -0.76
C GLY A 113 1.44 1.49 -2.18
N ASP A 114 1.51 2.41 -3.15
CA ASP A 114 1.35 2.12 -4.57
C ASP A 114 2.69 1.78 -5.26
N VAL A 115 2.65 0.90 -6.27
CA VAL A 115 3.83 0.58 -7.09
C VAL A 115 4.01 1.66 -8.17
N HIS A 116 4.98 2.54 -7.97
CA HIS A 116 5.26 3.64 -8.91
C HIS A 116 6.21 3.28 -10.04
N CYS A 117 7.20 2.42 -9.80
CA CYS A 117 8.27 2.13 -10.75
C CYS A 117 8.68 0.66 -10.69
N VAL A 118 8.93 0.08 -11.87
CA VAL A 118 9.44 -1.29 -12.02
C VAL A 118 10.64 -1.25 -12.92
N SER A 119 11.70 -1.99 -12.58
CA SER A 119 12.88 -2.15 -13.42
C SER A 119 13.25 -3.61 -13.51
N ILE A 120 13.76 -4.02 -14.67
CA ILE A 120 14.24 -5.38 -14.93
C ILE A 120 15.74 -5.37 -15.19
N LYS A 121 16.42 -6.43 -14.77
CA LYS A 121 17.86 -6.60 -14.99
C LYS A 121 18.11 -8.00 -15.52
N TRP A 122 18.89 -8.12 -16.59
CA TRP A 122 19.37 -9.39 -17.10
C TRP A 122 20.77 -9.73 -16.58
N SER A 123 21.16 -10.98 -16.78
CA SER A 123 22.41 -11.55 -16.28
C SER A 123 23.66 -10.72 -16.62
N LYS A 124 23.63 -10.00 -17.76
CA LYS A 124 24.74 -9.18 -18.25
C LYS A 124 24.39 -7.72 -18.52
N THR A 125 23.20 -7.25 -18.14
CA THR A 125 22.76 -5.86 -18.41
C THR A 125 22.66 -5.03 -17.14
N GLY A 126 22.58 -3.71 -17.31
CA GLY A 126 22.12 -2.81 -16.25
C GLY A 126 20.63 -2.98 -15.97
N TRP A 127 20.16 -2.24 -14.97
CA TRP A 127 18.73 -2.06 -14.72
C TRP A 127 18.10 -1.26 -15.85
N GLN A 128 16.98 -1.76 -16.39
CA GLN A 128 16.20 -1.08 -17.39
C GLN A 128 14.79 -0.84 -16.85
N ALA A 129 14.35 0.42 -16.89
CA ALA A 129 13.01 0.78 -16.45
C ALA A 129 11.95 0.16 -17.36
N MET A 130 10.88 -0.34 -16.75
CA MET A 130 9.68 -0.81 -17.45
C MET A 130 8.62 0.29 -17.47
N SER A 131 7.83 0.35 -18.53
CA SER A 131 6.68 1.24 -18.64
C SER A 131 5.40 0.51 -18.23
N ARG A 132 4.49 1.23 -17.58
CA ARG A 132 3.13 0.76 -17.31
C ARG A 132 2.32 0.74 -18.62
N ASN A 133 1.42 -0.23 -18.77
CA ASN A 133 0.40 -0.24 -19.82
C ASN A 133 -0.83 0.54 -19.35
#